data_AF-I6T7T8-F1
#
_entry.id   AF-I6T7T8-F1
#
_cell.length_a   1.000
_cell.length_b   1.000
_cell.length_c   1.000
_cell.angle_alpha   90.00
_cell.angle_beta   90.00
_cell.angle_gamma   90.00
#
_symmetry.space_group_name_H-M   'P 1'
#
loop_
_entity.id
_entity.type
_entity.pdbx_description
1 polymer ?
#
loop_
_entity_poly.entity_id
_entity_poly.type
_entity_poly.pdbx_seq_one_letter_code
_entity_poly.pdbx_strand_id
1 'polypeptide(L)'
;MDKRLKFINILSLLIGILVSIEIFTNWFGMLFSSLIPVLLMGVIGFILSIWSLSKNSSLIEKVISVCGLLLNIIPVGYFILLFFAIG
;
A
#
# COMPACT_ATOMS: atom_id res chain seq x y z
N MET A 1 -17.33 -4.79 -14.81
CA MET A 1 -16.45 -4.24 -13.77
C MET A 1 -17.30 -3.80 -12.59
N ASP A 2 -17.25 -4.53 -11.49
CA ASP A 2 -17.97 -4.16 -10.28
C ASP A 2 -17.41 -2.80 -9.79
N LYS A 3 -18.29 -1.81 -9.61
CA LYS A 3 -17.88 -0.46 -9.16
C LYS A 3 -17.08 -0.52 -7.86
N ARG A 4 -17.34 -1.51 -7.02
CA ARG A 4 -16.63 -1.76 -5.76
C ARG A 4 -15.16 -2.11 -6.00
N LEU A 5 -14.88 -3.06 -6.91
CA LEU A 5 -13.51 -3.49 -7.22
C LEU A 5 -12.68 -2.38 -7.87
N LYS A 6 -13.29 -1.54 -8.72
CA LYS A 6 -12.62 -0.33 -9.24
C LYS A 6 -12.13 0.55 -8.10
N PHE A 7 -13.02 0.81 -7.16
CA PHE A 7 -12.75 1.69 -6.03
C PHE A 7 -11.65 1.12 -5.15
N ILE A 8 -11.68 -0.18 -4.85
CA ILE A 8 -10.65 -0.87 -4.07
C ILE A 8 -9.27 -0.77 -4.74
N ASN A 9 -9.19 -0.96 -6.07
CA ASN A 9 -7.94 -0.82 -6.82
C ASN A 9 -7.37 0.60 -6.75
N ILE A 10 -8.21 1.61 -6.95
CA ILE A 10 -7.79 3.01 -6.87
C ILE A 10 -7.36 3.35 -5.45
N LEU A 11 -8.12 2.90 -4.46
CA LEU A 11 -7.83 3.15 -3.05
C LEU A 11 -6.52 2.48 -2.61
N SER A 12 -6.25 1.26 -3.05
CA SER A 12 -5.00 0.57 -2.72
C SER A 12 -3.79 1.25 -3.37
N LEU A 13 -3.92 1.73 -4.60
CA LEU A 13 -2.90 2.55 -5.26
C LEU A 13 -2.64 3.85 -4.51
N LEU A 14 -3.69 4.58 -4.15
CA LEU A 14 -3.57 5.85 -3.43
C LEU A 14 -2.89 5.66 -2.07
N ILE A 15 -3.27 4.62 -1.32
CA ILE A 15 -2.60 4.27 -0.06
C ILE A 15 -1.11 3.99 -0.29
N GLY A 16 -0.78 3.15 -1.28
CA GLY A 16 0.61 2.81 -1.57
C GLY A 16 1.46 4.03 -1.93
N ILE A 17 0.92 4.96 -2.71
CA ILE A 17 1.58 6.23 -3.06
C ILE A 17 1.79 7.09 -1.81
N LEU A 18 0.74 7.32 -1.03
CA LEU A 18 0.79 8.18 0.16
C LEU A 18 1.80 7.65 1.19
N VAL A 19 1.76 6.35 1.47
CA VAL A 19 2.66 5.69 2.41
C VAL A 19 4.10 5.71 1.89
N SER A 20 4.30 5.52 0.58
CA SER A 20 5.65 5.60 -0.02
C SER A 20 6.22 7.00 0.05
N ILE A 21 5.44 8.04 -0.28
CA ILE A 21 5.84 9.44 -0.12
C ILE A 21 6.27 9.66 1.33
N GLU A 22 5.46 9.20 2.28
CA GLU A 22 5.78 9.40 3.68
C GLU A 22 7.11 8.77 4.09
N ILE A 23 7.36 7.53 3.69
CA ILE A 23 8.60 6.83 4.03
C ILE A 23 9.84 7.51 3.44
N PHE A 24 9.75 7.99 2.19
CA PHE A 24 10.91 8.55 1.49
C PHE A 24 11.14 10.04 1.75
N THR A 25 10.11 10.80 2.12
CA THR A 25 10.23 12.26 2.33
C THR A 25 9.95 12.70 3.77
N ASN A 26 9.47 11.80 4.63
CA ASN A 26 9.14 12.07 6.04
C ASN A 26 8.17 13.26 6.20
N TRP A 27 7.22 13.38 5.27
CA TRP A 27 6.39 14.58 5.08
C TRP A 27 5.36 14.76 6.19
N PHE A 28 4.84 13.66 6.72
CA PHE A 28 3.94 13.54 7.86
C PHE A 28 4.71 13.39 9.18
N GLY A 29 6.03 13.53 9.21
CA GLY A 29 6.80 13.62 10.47
C GLY A 29 6.33 14.77 11.38
N MET A 30 5.64 15.78 10.83
CA MET A 30 4.92 16.82 11.60
C MET A 30 3.56 16.38 12.16
N LEU A 31 2.91 15.39 11.54
CA LEU A 31 1.54 14.95 11.85
C LEU A 31 1.52 13.68 12.71
N PHE A 32 2.51 12.80 12.56
CA PHE A 32 2.62 11.57 13.33
C PHE A 32 3.97 11.51 14.05
N SER A 33 3.93 11.37 15.37
CA SER A 33 5.11 11.14 16.21
C SER A 33 5.67 9.72 16.10
N SER A 34 4.96 8.84 15.40
CA SER A 34 5.29 7.42 15.24
C SER A 34 4.97 6.98 13.82
N LEU A 35 5.80 6.09 13.28
CA LEU A 35 5.61 5.49 11.95
C LEU A 35 4.58 4.33 11.95
N ILE A 36 4.07 3.93 13.12
CA ILE A 36 3.10 2.84 13.26
C ILE A 36 1.82 3.06 12.42
N PRO A 37 1.20 4.25 12.39
CA PRO A 37 0.00 4.49 11.56
C PRO A 37 0.29 4.34 10.05
N VAL A 38 1.49 4.73 9.63
CA VAL A 38 1.96 4.65 8.23
C VAL A 38 2.15 3.19 7.82
N LEU A 39 2.73 2.37 8.71
CA LEU A 39 2.81 0.92 8.54
C LEU A 39 1.41 0.29 8.40
N LEU A 40 0.48 0.62 9.30
CA LEU A 40 -0.88 0.06 9.27
C LEU A 40 -1.58 0.40 7.94
N MET A 41 -1.44 1.63 7.44
CA MET A 41 -1.92 2.00 6.12
C MET A 41 -1.30 1.14 5.01
N GLY A 42 0.02 0.98 4.99
CA GLY A 42 0.71 0.14 4.00
C GLY A 42 0.22 -1.32 4.01
N VAL A 43 0.03 -1.91 5.19
CA VAL A 43 -0.51 -3.27 5.33
C VAL A 43 -1.96 -3.37 4.82
N ILE A 44 -2.80 -2.39 5.13
CA ILE A 44 -4.19 -2.35 4.62
C ILE A 44 -4.19 -2.25 3.10
N GLY A 45 -3.40 -1.34 2.51
CA GLY A 45 -3.28 -1.20 1.06
C GLY A 45 -2.76 -2.46 0.38
N PHE A 46 -1.83 -3.17 1.02
CA PHE A 46 -1.32 -4.46 0.55
C PHE A 46 -2.43 -5.54 0.51
N ILE A 47 -3.19 -5.70 1.61
CA ILE A 47 -4.31 -6.66 1.68
C ILE A 47 -5.38 -6.37 0.63
N LEU A 48 -5.74 -5.08 0.47
CA LEU A 48 -6.72 -4.66 -0.54
C LEU A 48 -6.26 -4.99 -1.96
N SER A 49 -4.97 -4.82 -2.24
CA SER A 49 -4.39 -5.12 -3.56
C SER A 49 -4.41 -6.63 -3.84
N ILE A 50 -4.11 -7.49 -2.86
CA ILE A 50 -4.23 -8.95 -2.98
C ILE A 50 -5.68 -9.37 -3.24
N TRP A 51 -6.62 -8.83 -2.46
CA TRP A 51 -8.03 -9.17 -2.59
C TRP A 51 -8.56 -8.78 -3.98
N SER A 52 -8.17 -7.60 -4.47
CA SER A 52 -8.52 -7.13 -5.81
C SER A 52 -7.92 -8.01 -6.91
N LEU A 53 -6.64 -8.39 -6.79
CA LEU A 53 -5.97 -9.30 -7.74
C LEU A 53 -6.71 -10.64 -7.87
N SER A 54 -7.20 -11.18 -6.76
CA SER A 54 -7.92 -12.45 -6.72
C SER A 54 -9.33 -12.38 -7.33
N LYS A 55 -9.95 -11.19 -7.38
CA LYS A 55 -11.35 -11.02 -7.82
C LYS A 55 -11.49 -10.41 -9.21
N ASN A 56 -10.47 -9.75 -9.72
CA ASN A 56 -10.52 -9.14 -11.05
C ASN A 56 -10.34 -10.17 -12.17
N SER A 57 -11.21 -10.09 -13.17
CA SER A 57 -11.18 -10.98 -14.34
C SER A 57 -10.43 -10.38 -15.52
N SER A 58 -10.42 -9.04 -15.67
CA SER A 58 -9.76 -8.39 -16.80
C SER A 58 -8.25 -8.23 -16.58
N LEU A 59 -7.47 -8.37 -17.65
CA LEU A 59 -6.01 -8.21 -17.62
C LEU A 59 -5.60 -6.82 -17.11
N ILE A 60 -6.27 -5.78 -17.58
CA ILE A 60 -5.99 -4.39 -17.20
C ILE A 60 -6.19 -4.22 -15.68
N GLU A 61 -7.28 -4.74 -15.13
CA GLU A 61 -7.55 -4.64 -13.69
C GLU A 61 -6.52 -5.42 -12.87
N LYS A 62 -6.09 -6.59 -13.35
CA LYS A 62 -5.01 -7.34 -12.69
C LYS A 62 -3.70 -6.55 -12.67
N VAL A 63 -3.33 -5.91 -13.79
CA VAL A 63 -2.13 -5.05 -13.84
C VAL A 63 -2.23 -3.91 -12.82
N ILE A 64 -3.39 -3.25 -12.73
CA ILE A 64 -3.63 -2.19 -11.73
C ILE A 64 -3.49 -2.73 -10.30
N SER A 65 -4.05 -3.90 -10.01
CA SER A 65 -3.91 -4.54 -8.70
C SER A 65 -2.46 -4.92 -8.38
N VAL A 66 -1.69 -5.38 -9.37
CA VAL A 66 -0.25 -5.67 -9.22
C VAL A 66 0.51 -4.38 -8.93
N CYS A 67 0.23 -3.28 -9.63
CA CYS A 67 0.84 -1.98 -9.32
C CYS A 67 0.54 -1.54 -7.89
N GLY A 68 -0.70 -1.69 -7.43
CA GLY A 68 -1.09 -1.44 -6.04
C GLY A 68 -0.31 -2.32 -5.06
N LEU A 69 -0.17 -3.60 -5.36
CA LEU A 69 0.61 -4.56 -4.58
C LEU A 69 2.07 -4.12 -4.43
N LEU A 70 2.73 -3.78 -5.55
CA LEU A 70 4.13 -3.34 -5.57
C LEU A 70 4.33 -2.01 -4.83
N LEU A 71 3.41 -1.06 -4.94
CA LEU A 71 3.51 0.19 -4.20
C LEU A 71 3.34 0.01 -2.69
N ASN A 72 2.54 -0.96 -2.26
CA ASN A 72 2.33 -1.22 -0.84
C ASN A 72 3.38 -2.17 -0.24
N ILE A 73 4.03 -3.03 -1.03
CA ILE A 73 5.08 -3.93 -0.53
C ILE A 73 6.36 -3.18 -0.17
N ILE A 74 6.66 -2.08 -0.86
CA ILE A 74 7.84 -1.24 -0.57
C ILE A 74 7.78 -0.72 0.88
N PRO A 75 6.69 -0.06 1.33
CA PRO A 75 6.51 0.32 2.72
C PRO A 75 6.64 -0.83 3.70
N VAL A 76 5.92 -1.92 3.45
CA VAL A 76 5.86 -3.07 4.36
C VAL A 76 7.24 -3.69 4.49
N GLY A 77 7.95 -3.87 3.37
CA GLY A 77 9.32 -4.37 3.34
C GLY A 77 10.31 -3.44 4.04
N TYR A 78 10.19 -2.13 3.83
CA TYR A 78 11.00 -1.14 4.55
C TYR A 78 10.86 -1.30 6.06
N PHE A 79 9.62 -1.39 6.57
CA PHE A 79 9.39 -1.56 8.00
C PHE A 79 9.86 -2.90 8.56
N ILE A 80 9.71 -3.99 7.80
CA ILE A 80 10.25 -5.29 8.18
C ILE A 80 11.76 -5.21 8.33
N LEU A 81 12.45 -4.62 7.34
CA LEU A 81 13.91 -4.43 7.40
C LEU A 81 14.32 -3.51 8.55
N LEU A 82 13.55 -2.44 8.81
CA LEU A 82 13.79 -1.52 9.92
C LEU A 82 13.69 -2.26 11.26
N PHE A 83 12.67 -3.12 11.44
CA PHE A 83 12.51 -3.93 12.65
C PHE A 83 13.70 -4.87 12.86
N PHE A 84 14.19 -5.52 11.80
CA PHE A 84 15.39 -6.36 11.89
C PHE A 84 16.68 -5.55 12.16
N ALA A 85 16.77 -4.32 11.65
CA ALA A 85 17.93 -3.44 11.84
C ALA A 85 17.97 -2.81 13.24
N ILE A 86 16.81 -2.60 13.88
CA ILE A 86 16.70 -2.07 15.24
C ILE A 86 16.89 -3.17 16.32
N GLY A 87 16.95 -4.44 15.90
CA GLY A 87 17.15 -5.62 16.74
C GLY A 87 18.23 -5.48 17.80
#